data_AF-A0AAE6QK73-F1
#
_entry.id   AF-A0AAE6QK73-F1
#
_cell.length_a   1.000
_cell.length_b   1.000
_cell.length_c   1.000
_cell.angle_alpha   90.00
_cell.angle_beta   90.00
_cell.angle_gamma   90.00
#
_symmetry.space_group_name_H-M   'P 1'
#
loop_
_entity.id
_entity.type
_entity.pdbx_description
1 polymer ?
#
loop_
_entity_poly.entity_id
_entity_poly.type
_entity_poly.pdbx_seq_one_letter_code
_entity_poly.pdbx_strand_id
1 'polypeptide(L)'
;MRGYMELISFMKELGDGILDHLPEDQRVGQLTVEEVIEKWMSNKSYCASRSLRKDIETYIKLQRSGDFSVDEILSWYDLCFIPERFGVDEHIFFSDILKSIDSHVEEKRKFFFVKYFGWLGFK
;
A
#
# COMPACT_ATOMS: atom_id res chain seq x y z
N MET A 1 6.63 14.34 12.39
CA MET A 1 5.80 13.26 11.79
C MET A 1 6.52 12.76 10.55
N ARG A 2 6.77 11.46 10.43
CA ARG A 2 7.16 10.86 9.15
C ARG A 2 5.97 11.11 8.22
N GLY A 3 6.15 11.88 7.14
CA GLY A 3 5.09 12.06 6.17
C GLY A 3 4.75 10.69 5.60
N TYR A 4 3.49 10.28 5.64
CA TYR A 4 2.97 9.00 5.16
C TYR A 4 3.05 8.90 3.62
N MET A 5 4.17 9.31 3.03
CA MET A 5 4.34 9.61 1.61
C MET A 5 4.14 8.37 0.74
N GLU A 6 4.60 7.20 1.20
CA GLU A 6 4.40 5.98 0.42
C GLU A 6 2.99 5.45 0.58
N LEU A 7 2.35 5.61 1.73
CA LEU A 7 0.91 5.32 1.88
C LEU A 7 0.06 6.24 1.01
N ILE A 8 0.33 7.55 0.98
CA ILE A 8 -0.31 8.52 0.07
C ILE A 8 -0.10 8.11 -1.38
N SER A 9 1.14 7.77 -1.76
CA SER A 9 1.45 7.32 -3.11
C SER A 9 0.75 6.01 -3.47
N PHE A 10 0.55 5.11 -2.51
CA PHE A 10 -0.17 3.86 -2.71
C PHE A 10 -1.67 4.10 -2.85
N MET A 11 -2.26 4.95 -2.00
CA MET A 11 -3.68 5.29 -2.07
C MET A 11 -4.06 5.91 -3.41
N LYS A 12 -3.18 6.73 -3.97
CA LYS A 12 -3.36 7.25 -5.32
C LYS A 12 -3.48 6.14 -6.36
N GLU A 13 -2.52 5.21 -6.39
CA GLU A 13 -2.50 4.10 -7.37
C GLU A 13 -3.65 3.11 -7.12
N LEU A 14 -4.10 2.96 -5.86
CA LEU A 14 -5.27 2.17 -5.52
C LEU A 14 -6.55 2.79 -6.06
N GLY A 15 -6.80 4.08 -5.77
CA GLY A 15 -7.97 4.80 -6.28
C GLY A 15 -8.00 4.86 -7.81
N ASP A 16 -6.84 5.09 -8.44
CA ASP A 16 -6.71 5.08 -9.90
C ASP A 16 -6.93 3.67 -10.48
N GLY A 17 -6.37 2.64 -9.83
CA GLY A 17 -6.46 1.25 -10.29
C GLY A 17 -7.87 0.66 -10.22
N ILE A 18 -8.60 0.95 -9.15
CA ILE A 18 -10.00 0.49 -8.97
C ILE A 18 -11.01 1.45 -9.62
N LEU A 19 -10.52 2.48 -10.31
CA LEU A 19 -11.32 3.53 -10.98
C LEU A 19 -12.33 4.16 -10.03
N ASP A 20 -11.91 4.51 -8.82
CA ASP A 20 -12.81 4.98 -7.78
C ASP A 20 -13.48 6.31 -8.11
N HIS A 21 -12.76 7.15 -8.84
CA HIS A 21 -13.25 8.43 -9.35
C HIS A 21 -14.33 8.31 -10.45
N LEU A 22 -14.65 7.11 -10.95
CA LEU A 22 -15.69 6.90 -11.97
C LEU A 22 -16.98 6.33 -11.36
N PRO A 23 -18.16 6.65 -11.95
CA PRO A 23 -19.41 5.96 -11.67
C PRO A 23 -19.32 4.45 -11.98
N GLU A 24 -20.01 3.61 -11.21
CA GLU A 24 -19.95 2.14 -11.32
C GLU A 24 -20.16 1.60 -12.74
N ASP A 25 -21.11 2.16 -13.47
CA ASP A 25 -21.46 1.79 -14.85
C ASP A 25 -20.36 2.11 -15.87
N GLN A 26 -19.39 2.95 -15.50
CA GLN A 26 -18.30 3.41 -16.37
C GLN A 26 -16.94 2.79 -16.02
N ARG A 27 -16.86 1.99 -14.95
CA ARG A 27 -15.61 1.39 -14.48
C ARG A 27 -15.24 0.14 -15.28
N VAL A 28 -14.77 0.34 -16.50
CA VAL A 28 -14.28 -0.74 -17.38
C VAL A 28 -12.77 -0.92 -17.18
N GLY A 29 -12.33 -2.15 -16.86
CA GLY A 29 -10.90 -2.48 -16.72
C GLY A 29 -10.29 -2.16 -15.35
N GLN A 30 -11.10 -2.22 -14.29
CA GLN A 30 -10.61 -2.10 -12.92
C GLN A 30 -9.56 -3.17 -12.62
N LEU A 31 -8.49 -2.75 -11.96
CA LEU A 31 -7.52 -3.67 -11.38
C LEU A 31 -8.06 -4.22 -10.06
N THR A 32 -7.69 -5.47 -9.77
CA THR A 32 -7.83 -6.03 -8.42
C THR A 32 -6.85 -5.35 -7.46
N VAL A 33 -7.13 -5.43 -6.16
CA VAL A 33 -6.24 -4.87 -5.12
C VAL A 33 -4.86 -5.52 -5.19
N GLU A 34 -4.80 -6.83 -5.44
CA GLU A 34 -3.56 -7.58 -5.65
C GLU A 34 -2.77 -7.07 -6.86
N GLU A 35 -3.43 -6.80 -7.99
CA GLU A 35 -2.78 -6.26 -9.19
C GLU A 35 -2.22 -4.85 -8.95
N VAL A 36 -2.94 -4.00 -8.20
CA VAL A 36 -2.43 -2.68 -7.77
C VAL A 36 -1.19 -2.85 -6.90
N ILE A 37 -1.23 -3.75 -5.92
CA ILE A 37 -0.09 -4.02 -5.03
C ILE A 37 1.10 -4.51 -5.84
N GLU A 38 0.91 -5.49 -6.74
CA GLU A 38 1.98 -6.02 -7.58
C GLU A 38 2.62 -4.92 -8.43
N LYS A 39 1.80 -4.12 -9.11
CA LYS A 39 2.25 -3.01 -9.96
C LYS A 39 2.97 -1.93 -9.17
N TRP A 40 2.45 -1.55 -8.01
CA TRP A 40 3.09 -0.56 -7.14
C TRP A 40 4.44 -1.10 -6.64
N MET A 41 4.46 -2.35 -6.18
CA MET A 41 5.66 -3.01 -5.69
C MET A 41 6.71 -3.16 -6.78
N SER A 42 6.36 -3.58 -7.99
CA SER A 42 7.32 -3.73 -9.09
C SER A 42 8.03 -2.42 -9.43
N ASN A 43 7.32 -1.29 -9.33
CA ASN A 43 7.81 0.02 -9.72
C ASN A 43 8.59 0.74 -8.61
N LYS A 44 8.50 0.28 -7.37
CA LYS A 44 9.08 0.96 -6.21
C LYS A 44 10.34 0.27 -5.69
N SER A 45 11.24 1.07 -5.12
CA SER A 45 12.47 0.56 -4.50
C SER A 45 12.17 -0.27 -3.25
N TYR A 46 13.13 -1.10 -2.82
CA TYR A 46 13.03 -1.83 -1.55
C TYR A 46 12.79 -0.89 -0.36
N CYS A 47 13.46 0.27 -0.33
CA CYS A 47 13.29 1.26 0.74
C CYS A 47 11.88 1.85 0.76
N ALA A 48 11.33 2.18 -0.41
CA ALA A 48 9.95 2.68 -0.53
C ALA A 48 8.93 1.62 -0.12
N SER A 49 9.12 0.37 -0.55
CA SER A 49 8.27 -0.77 -0.17
C SER A 49 8.26 -0.99 1.35
N ARG A 50 9.44 -0.93 1.98
CA ARG A 50 9.57 -1.01 3.43
C ARG A 50 8.97 0.21 4.15
N SER A 51 8.97 1.38 3.52
CA SER A 51 8.30 2.57 4.06
C SER A 51 6.79 2.40 4.03
N LEU A 52 6.20 1.98 2.90
CA LEU A 52 4.77 1.70 2.79
C LEU A 52 4.30 0.73 3.88
N ARG A 53 5.01 -0.38 4.04
CA ARG A 53 4.76 -1.36 5.11
C ARG A 53 4.67 -0.70 6.49
N LYS A 54 5.64 0.14 6.84
CA LYS A 54 5.66 0.85 8.14
C LYS A 54 4.56 1.89 8.26
N ASP A 55 4.25 2.58 7.17
CA ASP A 55 3.20 3.60 7.12
C ASP A 55 1.83 2.93 7.39
N ILE A 56 1.58 1.76 6.79
CA ILE A 56 0.38 0.94 7.04
C ILE A 56 0.34 0.37 8.47
N GLU A 57 1.44 -0.20 8.97
CA GLU A 57 1.51 -0.68 10.36
C GLU A 57 1.17 0.44 11.37
N THR A 58 1.67 1.65 11.10
CA THR A 58 1.41 2.83 11.94
C THR A 58 -0.04 3.26 11.83
N TYR A 59 -0.60 3.31 10.61
CA TYR A 59 -2.01 3.60 10.36
C TYR A 59 -2.92 2.67 11.18
N ILE A 60 -2.75 1.35 11.03
CA ILE A 60 -3.57 0.34 11.72
C ILE A 60 -3.47 0.52 13.23
N LYS A 61 -2.28 0.79 13.75
CA LYS A 61 -2.06 1.01 15.19
C LYS A 61 -2.80 2.24 15.70
N LEU A 62 -2.73 3.36 14.97
CA LEU A 62 -3.37 4.61 15.36
C LEU A 62 -4.90 4.48 15.30
N GLN A 63 -5.42 3.94 14.20
CA GLN A 63 -6.85 3.74 13.99
C GLN A 63 -7.46 2.85 15.09
N ARG A 64 -6.79 1.75 15.45
CA ARG A 64 -7.20 0.89 16.59
C ARG A 64 -7.15 1.57 17.95
N SER A 65 -6.33 2.61 18.11
CA SER A 65 -6.27 3.41 19.35
C SER A 65 -7.26 4.58 19.37
N GLY A 66 -8.08 4.74 18.31
CA GLY A 66 -9.00 5.87 18.17
C GLY A 66 -8.34 7.17 17.72
N ASP A 67 -7.11 7.10 17.19
CA ASP A 67 -6.41 8.23 16.60
C ASP A 67 -6.59 8.19 15.08
N PHE A 68 -7.42 9.10 14.57
CA PHE A 68 -7.78 9.23 13.16
C PHE A 68 -6.97 10.32 12.43
N SER A 69 -5.86 10.80 13.02
CA SER A 69 -5.03 11.86 12.43
C SER A 69 -4.47 11.53 11.05
N VAL A 70 -4.36 10.24 10.71
CA VAL A 70 -3.91 9.80 9.37
C VAL A 70 -5.05 9.84 8.35
N ASP A 71 -6.30 9.67 8.77
CA ASP A 71 -7.46 9.77 7.88
C ASP A 71 -7.58 11.20 7.34
N GLU A 72 -7.28 12.21 8.16
CA GLU A 72 -7.20 13.61 7.73
C GLU A 72 -6.17 13.82 6.62
N ILE A 73 -5.03 13.12 6.68
CA ILE A 73 -3.97 13.16 5.67
C ILE A 73 -4.45 12.51 4.36
N LEU A 74 -5.24 11.44 4.48
CA LEU A 74 -5.77 10.67 3.36
C LEU A 74 -7.12 11.19 2.83
N SER A 75 -7.66 12.26 3.41
CA SER A 75 -8.95 12.87 3.03
C SER A 75 -9.11 13.19 1.54
N TRP A 76 -8.00 13.39 0.82
CA TRP A 76 -7.98 13.60 -0.62
C TRP A 76 -8.33 12.36 -1.47
N TYR A 77 -8.30 11.17 -0.87
CA TYR A 77 -8.49 9.87 -1.55
C TYR A 77 -9.80 9.17 -1.15
N ASP A 78 -10.71 9.88 -0.48
CA ASP A 78 -12.00 9.39 0.01
C ASP A 78 -11.97 7.94 0.52
N LEU A 79 -11.47 7.73 1.73
CA LEU A 79 -11.39 6.39 2.31
C LEU A 79 -12.75 5.66 2.40
N CYS A 80 -13.87 6.37 2.26
CA CYS A 80 -15.22 5.79 2.30
C CYS A 80 -15.44 4.74 1.21
N PHE A 81 -14.69 4.76 0.10
CA PHE A 81 -14.80 3.69 -0.89
C PHE A 81 -14.46 2.32 -0.30
N ILE A 82 -13.61 2.26 0.74
CA ILE A 82 -13.17 1.00 1.33
C ILE A 82 -14.36 0.26 1.98
N PRO A 83 -15.08 0.84 2.96
CA PRO A 83 -16.26 0.19 3.51
C PRO A 83 -17.37 0.00 2.48
N GLU A 84 -17.56 0.91 1.53
CA GLU A 84 -18.60 0.79 0.50
C GLU A 84 -18.35 -0.36 -0.47
N ARG A 85 -17.11 -0.56 -0.92
CA ARG A 85 -16.76 -1.59 -1.92
C ARG A 85 -16.38 -2.93 -1.33
N PHE A 86 -15.66 -2.93 -0.21
CA PHE A 86 -15.11 -4.15 0.39
C PHE A 86 -15.89 -4.61 1.62
N GLY A 87 -16.83 -3.81 2.13
CA GLY A 87 -17.68 -4.17 3.27
C GLY A 87 -16.91 -4.33 4.58
N VAL A 88 -15.75 -3.69 4.69
CA VAL A 88 -14.85 -3.76 5.85
C VAL A 88 -14.33 -2.38 6.22
N ASP A 89 -14.01 -2.18 7.50
CA ASP A 89 -13.35 -0.96 7.96
C ASP A 89 -11.94 -0.84 7.36
N GLU A 90 -11.44 0.39 7.24
CA GLU A 90 -10.17 0.73 6.59
C GLU A 90 -9.00 -0.03 7.22
N HIS A 91 -8.93 -0.08 8.54
CA HIS A 91 -7.87 -0.78 9.25
C HIS A 91 -7.90 -2.31 9.05
N ILE A 92 -9.07 -2.89 8.80
CA ILE A 92 -9.22 -4.31 8.47
C ILE A 92 -8.70 -4.55 7.06
N PHE A 93 -9.14 -3.74 6.10
CA PHE A 93 -8.65 -3.76 4.72
C PHE A 93 -7.11 -3.64 4.67
N PHE A 94 -6.56 -2.63 5.35
CA PHE A 94 -5.12 -2.42 5.41
C PHE A 94 -4.38 -3.58 6.09
N SER A 95 -4.97 -4.21 7.10
CA SER A 95 -4.39 -5.40 7.74
C SER A 95 -4.31 -6.60 6.80
N ASP A 96 -5.28 -6.76 5.90
CA ASP A 96 -5.30 -7.87 4.95
C ASP A 96 -4.30 -7.67 3.82
N ILE A 97 -4.23 -6.48 3.23
CA ILE A 97 -3.25 -6.20 2.17
C ILE A 97 -1.80 -6.19 2.69
N LEU A 98 -1.60 -5.90 3.99
CA LEU A 98 -0.27 -5.89 4.60
C LEU A 98 0.45 -7.24 4.45
N LYS A 99 -0.29 -8.35 4.43
CA LYS A 99 0.29 -9.69 4.19
C LYS A 99 0.92 -9.80 2.81
N SER A 100 0.24 -9.28 1.78
CA SER A 100 0.75 -9.26 0.40
C SER A 100 1.98 -8.34 0.29
N ILE A 101 1.90 -7.16 0.91
CA ILE A 101 3.00 -6.20 0.99
C ILE A 101 4.24 -6.82 1.67
N ASP A 102 4.05 -7.55 2.78
CA ASP A 102 5.11 -8.24 3.50
C ASP A 102 5.83 -9.26 2.62
N SER A 103 5.09 -10.05 1.83
CA SER A 103 5.67 -11.01 0.89
C SER A 103 6.59 -10.32 -0.12
N HIS A 104 6.10 -9.25 -0.76
CA HIS A 104 6.89 -8.51 -1.74
C HIS A 104 8.11 -7.81 -1.13
N VAL A 105 7.99 -7.27 0.08
CA VAL A 105 9.13 -6.68 0.80
C VAL A 105 10.19 -7.74 1.08
N GLU A 106 9.80 -8.95 1.48
CA GLU A 106 10.70 -10.06 1.75
C GLU A 106 11.39 -10.60 0.49
N GLU A 107 10.67 -10.68 -0.63
CA GLU A 107 11.25 -11.00 -1.94
C GLU A 107 12.29 -9.98 -2.38
N LYS A 108 11.95 -8.68 -2.32
CA LYS A 108 12.88 -7.59 -2.62
C LYS A 108 14.08 -7.60 -1.69
N ARG A 109 13.89 -7.93 -0.41
CA ARG A 109 14.99 -8.07 0.56
C ARG A 109 15.97 -9.14 0.10
N LYS A 110 15.48 -10.35 -0.23
CA LYS A 110 16.32 -11.46 -0.72
C LYS A 110 17.10 -11.05 -1.96
N PHE A 111 16.44 -10.44 -2.94
CA PHE A 111 17.09 -9.96 -4.16
C PHE A 111 18.16 -8.90 -3.88
N PHE A 112 17.87 -7.97 -2.97
CA PHE A 112 18.82 -6.94 -2.54
C PHE A 112 20.06 -7.56 -1.87
N PHE A 113 19.87 -8.50 -0.94
CA PHE A 113 20.99 -9.21 -0.31
C PHE A 113 21.84 -9.98 -1.32
N VAL A 114 21.22 -10.73 -2.24
CA VAL A 114 21.96 -11.44 -3.31
C VAL A 114 22.77 -10.47 -4.17
N LYS A 115 22.18 -9.35 -4.58
CA LYS A 115 22.86 -8.35 -5.42
C LYS A 115 24.06 -7.72 -4.71
N TYR A 116 23.95 -7.37 -3.43
CA TYR A 116 25.03 -6.68 -2.71
C TYR A 116 26.11 -7.63 -2.16
N PHE A 117 25.72 -8.80 -1.64
CA PHE A 117 26.69 -9.76 -1.09
C PHE A 117 27.28 -10.69 -2.16
N GLY A 118 26.54 -10.99 -3.22
CA GLY A 118 27.11 -11.67 -4.40
C GLY A 118 28.17 -10.82 -5.09
N TRP A 119 28.08 -9.49 -5.01
CA TRP A 119 29.09 -8.58 -5.54
C TRP A 119 30.35 -8.50 -4.66
N LEU A 120 30.22 -8.65 -3.35
CA LEU A 120 31.36 -8.73 -2.42
C LEU A 120 32.15 -10.06 -2.52
N GLY A 121 31.55 -11.11 -3.09
CA GLY A 121 32.18 -12.42 -3.30
C GLY A 121 32.99 -12.55 -4.59
N PHE A 122 32.98 -11.54 -5.46
CA PHE A 122 33.87 -11.43 -6.63
C PHE A 122 34.98 -10.42 -6.34
N LYS A 123 35.97 -10.82 -5.54
CA LYS A 123 37.29 -10.18 -5.52
C LYS A 123 38.38 -11.17 -5.13
#